data_AF-A0A660MIR2-F1
#
_entry.id   AF-A0A660MIR2-F1
#
_cell.length_a   1.000
_cell.length_b   1.000
_cell.length_c   1.000
_cell.angle_alpha   90.00
_cell.angle_beta   90.00
_cell.angle_gamma   90.00
#
_symmetry.space_group_name_H-M   'P 1'
#
loop_
_entity.id
_entity.type
_entity.pdbx_description
1 polymer ?
#
loop_
_entity_poly.entity_id
_entity_poly.type
_entity_poly.pdbx_seq_one_letter_code
_entity_poly.pdbx_strand_id
1 'polypeptide(L)'
;MNAVESGAAAVSRLLQLIAPEPERLDEDAVLEAVQEAYDHDLPLMWAVYHLGKHEAVFAAEWADVFTLVEQLRAVAANWQADLLFGVQEAEDEALIFDCEPQTLLRAAAQELRGYGLALWRWQGDNPELCLGFICREEDTDLLQACAAALAARLRDVAEEDWPDDGFVDS
;
A
#
# COMPACT_ATOMS: atom_id res chain seq x y z
N MET A 1 -8.86 6.21 -27.65
CA MET A 1 -8.46 5.33 -26.54
C MET A 1 -9.74 4.79 -25.94
N ASN A 2 -9.91 3.47 -25.91
CA ASN A 2 -11.05 2.83 -25.27
C ASN A 2 -10.86 2.84 -23.73
N ALA A 3 -11.88 2.43 -22.97
CA ALA A 3 -11.83 2.45 -21.50
C ALA A 3 -10.76 1.51 -20.94
N VAL A 4 -10.52 0.37 -21.61
CA VAL A 4 -9.52 -0.63 -21.24
C VAL A 4 -8.10 -0.06 -21.40
N GLU A 5 -7.78 0.50 -22.56
CA GLU A 5 -6.49 1.16 -22.83
C GLU A 5 -6.22 2.33 -21.87
N SER A 6 -7.26 3.10 -21.55
CA SER A 6 -7.14 4.23 -20.61
C SER A 6 -6.90 3.74 -19.17
N GLY A 7 -7.59 2.66 -18.78
CA GLY A 7 -7.38 2.00 -17.49
C GLY A 7 -5.99 1.38 -17.39
N ALA A 8 -5.53 0.67 -18.43
CA ALA A 8 -4.20 0.09 -18.50
C ALA A 8 -3.11 1.15 -18.37
N ALA A 9 -3.23 2.27 -19.08
CA ALA A 9 -2.27 3.38 -18.95
C ALA A 9 -2.21 3.94 -17.53
N ALA A 10 -3.36 4.07 -16.84
CA ALA A 10 -3.41 4.54 -15.46
C ALA A 10 -2.82 3.51 -14.47
N VAL A 11 -3.14 2.23 -14.63
CA VAL A 11 -2.60 1.12 -13.82
C VAL A 11 -1.09 1.00 -14.00
N SER A 12 -0.60 0.98 -15.25
CA SER A 12 0.84 0.97 -15.54
C SER A 12 1.55 2.14 -14.89
N ARG A 13 1.00 3.35 -15.00
CA ARG A 13 1.61 4.55 -14.41
C ARG A 13 1.66 4.45 -12.89
N LEU A 14 0.62 3.94 -12.23
CA LEU A 14 0.66 3.72 -10.78
C LEU A 14 1.71 2.66 -10.41
N LEU A 15 1.72 1.52 -11.10
CA LEU A 15 2.70 0.46 -10.87
C LEU A 15 4.15 0.96 -11.05
N GLN A 16 4.41 1.85 -12.00
CA GLN A 16 5.73 2.48 -12.17
C GLN A 16 6.18 3.32 -10.97
N LEU A 17 5.24 3.88 -10.19
CA LEU A 17 5.56 4.68 -9.01
C LEU A 17 5.76 3.82 -7.76
N ILE A 18 5.09 2.66 -7.68
CA ILE A 18 5.05 1.83 -6.47
C ILE A 18 5.91 0.57 -6.56
N ALA A 19 6.26 0.14 -7.77
CA ALA A 19 7.19 -0.97 -7.98
C ALA A 19 8.63 -0.47 -7.87
N PRO A 20 9.48 -1.10 -7.02
CA PRO A 20 10.89 -0.74 -6.94
C PRO A 20 11.69 -1.11 -8.20
N GLU A 21 11.23 -2.10 -8.98
CA GLU A 21 11.77 -2.49 -10.29
C GLU A 21 10.69 -2.35 -11.40
N PRO A 22 10.32 -1.12 -11.79
CA PRO A 22 9.19 -0.87 -12.68
C PRO A 22 9.42 -1.37 -14.12
N GLU A 23 10.66 -1.63 -14.53
CA GLU A 23 11.00 -2.13 -15.87
C GLU A 23 10.54 -3.57 -16.11
N ARG A 24 10.13 -4.29 -15.05
CA ARG A 24 9.62 -5.67 -15.13
C ARG A 24 8.12 -5.76 -15.39
N LEU A 25 7.43 -4.63 -15.48
CA LEU A 25 6.00 -4.59 -15.77
C LEU A 25 5.74 -5.04 -17.21
N ASP A 26 4.98 -6.11 -17.35
CA ASP A 26 4.52 -6.64 -18.63
C ASP A 26 3.25 -5.90 -19.07
N GLU A 27 3.32 -5.20 -20.20
CA GLU A 27 2.20 -4.44 -20.75
C GLU A 27 1.00 -5.34 -21.10
N ASP A 28 1.24 -6.57 -21.57
CA ASP A 28 0.18 -7.51 -21.90
C ASP A 28 -0.53 -7.98 -20.62
N ALA A 29 0.23 -8.25 -19.55
CA ALA A 29 -0.33 -8.61 -18.25
C ALA A 29 -1.17 -7.47 -17.63
N VAL A 30 -0.75 -6.22 -17.81
CA VAL A 30 -1.55 -5.06 -17.37
C VAL A 30 -2.87 -4.99 -18.15
N LEU A 31 -2.83 -5.18 -19.47
CA LEU A 31 -4.03 -5.13 -20.29
C LEU A 31 -5.01 -6.25 -19.89
N GLU A 32 -4.52 -7.46 -19.67
CA GLU A 32 -5.31 -8.61 -19.22
C GLU A 32 -5.95 -8.35 -17.85
N ALA A 33 -5.18 -7.86 -16.87
CA ALA A 33 -5.70 -7.57 -15.53
C ALA A 33 -6.76 -6.45 -15.55
N VAL A 34 -6.59 -5.43 -16.39
CA VAL A 34 -7.60 -4.37 -16.55
C VAL A 34 -8.84 -4.88 -17.26
N GLN A 35 -8.69 -5.73 -18.27
CA GLN A 35 -9.83 -6.36 -18.94
C GLN A 35 -10.61 -7.22 -17.94
N GLU A 36 -9.93 -8.03 -17.13
CA GLU A 36 -10.56 -8.85 -16.08
C GLU A 36 -11.31 -7.97 -15.06
N ALA A 37 -10.71 -6.85 -14.63
CA ALA A 37 -11.38 -5.92 -13.74
C ALA A 37 -12.71 -5.41 -14.33
N TYR A 38 -12.72 -5.04 -15.62
CA TYR A 38 -13.95 -4.60 -16.29
C TYR A 38 -14.97 -5.74 -16.48
N ASP A 39 -14.52 -6.92 -16.89
CA ASP A 39 -15.39 -8.07 -17.14
C ASP A 39 -16.11 -8.54 -15.86
N HIS A 40 -15.50 -8.30 -14.70
CA HIS A 40 -15.99 -8.69 -13.39
C HIS A 40 -16.51 -7.53 -12.52
N ASP A 41 -16.64 -6.31 -13.07
CA ASP A 41 -17.10 -5.10 -12.36
C ASP A 41 -16.27 -4.82 -11.08
N LEU A 42 -14.96 -5.06 -11.14
CA LEU A 42 -14.00 -4.80 -10.07
C LEU A 42 -13.39 -3.39 -10.23
N PRO A 43 -13.00 -2.73 -9.12
CA PRO A 43 -12.27 -1.47 -9.20
C PRO A 43 -10.91 -1.68 -9.89
N LEU A 44 -10.42 -0.70 -10.65
CA LEU A 44 -9.13 -0.83 -11.35
C LEU A 44 -7.93 -0.99 -10.40
N MET A 45 -8.07 -0.55 -9.15
CA MET A 45 -7.08 -0.86 -8.09
C MET A 45 -6.93 -2.36 -7.81
N TRP A 46 -7.93 -3.18 -8.16
CA TRP A 46 -7.79 -4.64 -8.13
C TRP A 46 -6.65 -5.10 -9.04
N ALA A 47 -6.51 -4.52 -10.25
CA ALA A 47 -5.43 -4.89 -11.16
C ALA A 47 -4.05 -4.51 -10.58
N VAL A 48 -3.96 -3.36 -9.92
CA VAL A 48 -2.75 -2.91 -9.21
C VAL A 48 -2.38 -3.88 -8.09
N TYR A 49 -3.36 -4.28 -7.28
CA TYR A 49 -3.16 -5.30 -6.24
C TYR A 49 -2.77 -6.65 -6.86
N HIS A 50 -3.46 -7.11 -7.90
CA HIS A 50 -3.23 -8.40 -8.52
C HIS A 50 -1.80 -8.54 -9.05
N LEU A 51 -1.31 -7.49 -9.71
CA LEU A 51 0.02 -7.44 -10.32
C LEU A 51 1.12 -7.12 -9.31
N GLY A 52 0.82 -6.31 -8.28
CA GLY A 52 1.80 -5.84 -7.30
C GLY A 52 1.85 -6.64 -6.00
N LYS A 53 0.93 -7.58 -5.75
CA LYS A 53 0.87 -8.34 -4.49
C LYS A 53 2.22 -9.00 -4.17
N HIS A 54 2.60 -8.92 -2.89
CA HIS A 54 3.84 -9.46 -2.33
C HIS A 54 5.15 -8.77 -2.78
N GLU A 55 5.11 -7.92 -3.80
CA GLU A 55 6.30 -7.18 -4.26
C GLU A 55 6.17 -5.68 -3.99
N ALA A 56 5.08 -5.05 -4.45
CA ALA A 56 4.85 -3.61 -4.36
C ALA A 56 3.66 -3.24 -3.47
N VAL A 57 2.72 -4.17 -3.27
CA VAL A 57 1.46 -3.96 -2.55
C VAL A 57 1.37 -4.96 -1.40
N PHE A 58 1.07 -4.45 -0.21
CA PHE A 58 0.70 -5.26 0.95
C PHE A 58 -0.83 -5.32 1.10
N ALA A 59 -1.31 -6.45 1.61
CA ALA A 59 -2.69 -6.62 2.00
C ALA A 59 -2.76 -7.59 3.19
N ALA A 60 -3.44 -7.18 4.26
CA ALA A 60 -3.69 -7.99 5.44
C ALA A 60 -5.06 -7.63 6.03
N GLU A 61 -5.68 -8.56 6.75
CA GLU A 61 -6.80 -8.22 7.61
C GLU A 61 -6.30 -7.36 8.78
N TRP A 62 -7.08 -6.37 9.22
CA TRP A 62 -6.71 -5.52 10.35
C TRP A 62 -6.46 -6.33 11.63
N ALA A 63 -7.21 -7.41 11.85
CA ALA A 63 -7.04 -8.28 13.01
C ALA A 63 -5.78 -9.17 12.91
N ASP A 64 -5.20 -9.32 11.71
CA ASP A 64 -4.00 -10.14 11.47
C ASP A 64 -2.75 -9.25 11.46
N VAL A 65 -2.36 -8.83 12.66
CA VAL A 65 -1.16 -8.01 12.90
C VAL A 65 0.10 -8.71 12.39
N PHE A 66 0.18 -10.03 12.51
CA PHE A 66 1.32 -10.81 12.08
C PHE A 66 1.53 -10.68 10.56
N THR A 67 0.48 -10.95 9.77
CA THR A 67 0.55 -10.82 8.31
C THR A 67 0.80 -9.37 7.89
N LEU A 68 0.23 -8.38 8.60
CA LEU A 68 0.47 -6.97 8.30
C LEU A 68 1.95 -6.60 8.46
N VAL A 69 2.57 -7.00 9.57
CA VAL A 69 4.00 -6.75 9.84
C VAL A 69 4.88 -7.44 8.80
N GLU A 70 4.61 -8.71 8.49
CA GLU A 70 5.39 -9.46 7.49
C GLU A 70 5.32 -8.82 6.10
N GLN A 71 4.13 -8.46 5.63
CA GLN A 71 3.95 -7.86 4.31
C GLN A 71 4.54 -6.45 4.23
N LEU A 72 4.40 -5.62 5.28
CA LEU A 72 5.03 -4.30 5.34
C LEU A 72 6.56 -4.39 5.25
N ARG A 73 7.17 -5.30 6.02
CA ARG A 73 8.62 -5.56 5.96
C ARG A 73 9.04 -6.04 4.57
N ALA A 74 8.30 -6.97 3.97
CA ALA A 74 8.62 -7.48 2.63
C ALA A 74 8.59 -6.37 1.57
N VAL A 75 7.53 -5.55 1.56
CA VAL A 75 7.41 -4.44 0.60
C VAL A 75 8.49 -3.37 0.87
N ALA A 76 8.75 -3.00 2.12
CA ALA A 76 9.81 -2.05 2.47
C ALA A 76 11.21 -2.55 2.09
N ALA A 77 11.48 -3.84 2.27
CA ALA A 77 12.77 -4.45 1.90
C ALA A 77 13.03 -4.35 0.39
N ASN A 78 11.98 -4.44 -0.44
CA ASN A 78 12.12 -4.24 -1.89
C ASN A 78 12.52 -2.80 -2.24
N TRP A 79 12.23 -1.84 -1.35
CA TRP A 79 12.70 -0.45 -1.42
C TRP A 79 14.02 -0.21 -0.69
N GLN A 80 14.70 -1.26 -0.21
CA GLN A 80 15.92 -1.19 0.61
C GLN A 80 15.73 -0.44 1.94
N ALA A 81 14.49 -0.40 2.45
CA ALA A 81 14.15 0.11 3.77
C ALA A 81 13.95 -1.05 4.76
N ASP A 82 14.41 -0.86 6.00
CA ASP A 82 14.21 -1.83 7.07
C ASP A 82 13.22 -1.25 8.08
N LEU A 83 12.23 -2.05 8.50
CA LEU A 83 11.16 -1.63 9.40
C LEU A 83 11.24 -2.35 10.73
N LEU A 84 11.50 -1.56 11.76
CA LEU A 84 11.64 -2.00 13.15
C LEU A 84 10.39 -1.71 13.97
N PHE A 85 9.47 -0.88 13.47
CA PHE A 85 8.23 -0.48 14.16
C PHE A 85 8.49 0.14 15.54
N GLY A 86 9.57 0.92 15.66
CA GLY A 86 9.98 1.57 16.89
C GLY A 86 10.72 0.66 17.90
N VAL A 87 10.88 -0.63 17.59
CA VAL A 87 11.61 -1.57 18.45
C VAL A 87 13.12 -1.39 18.32
N GLN A 88 13.81 -1.27 19.46
CA GLN A 88 15.27 -1.06 19.51
C GLN A 88 16.05 -2.34 19.86
N GLU A 89 15.41 -3.28 20.55
CA GLU A 89 16.04 -4.51 21.05
C GLU A 89 15.30 -5.75 20.54
N ALA A 90 16.05 -6.82 20.20
CA ALA A 90 15.45 -8.04 19.66
C ALA A 90 14.49 -8.74 20.65
N GLU A 91 14.66 -8.53 21.95
CA GLU A 91 13.77 -9.07 22.99
C GLU A 91 12.37 -8.43 22.99
N ASP A 92 12.25 -7.22 22.44
CA ASP A 92 11.00 -6.46 22.34
C ASP A 92 10.23 -6.77 21.04
N GLU A 93 10.75 -7.60 20.13
CA GLU A 93 10.12 -7.89 18.84
C GLU A 93 8.72 -8.51 19.00
N ALA A 94 8.49 -9.27 20.07
CA ALA A 94 7.19 -9.84 20.37
C ALA A 94 6.11 -8.77 20.64
N LEU A 95 6.50 -7.60 21.15
CA LEU A 95 5.57 -6.51 21.48
C LEU A 95 4.93 -5.89 20.23
N ILE A 96 5.56 -6.03 19.05
CA ILE A 96 5.01 -5.55 17.78
C ILE A 96 3.64 -6.20 17.52
N PHE A 97 3.49 -7.48 17.86
CA PHE A 97 2.27 -8.25 17.56
C PHE A 97 1.12 -7.98 18.53
N ASP A 98 1.40 -7.30 19.65
CA ASP A 98 0.40 -6.84 20.61
C ASP A 98 -0.05 -5.38 20.34
N CYS A 99 0.55 -4.72 19.33
CA CYS A 99 0.24 -3.34 18.99
C CYS A 99 -1.00 -3.23 18.09
N GLU A 100 -1.76 -2.15 18.28
CA GLU A 100 -2.82 -1.77 17.35
C GLU A 100 -2.23 -1.51 15.95
N PRO A 101 -2.88 -2.01 14.88
CA PRO A 101 -2.39 -1.84 13.51
C PRO A 101 -2.12 -0.40 13.09
N GLN A 102 -2.91 0.57 13.56
CA GLN A 102 -2.73 1.99 13.24
C GLN A 102 -1.42 2.51 13.85
N THR A 103 -1.06 2.05 15.05
CA THR A 103 0.21 2.38 15.70
C THR A 103 1.39 1.86 14.88
N LEU A 104 1.29 0.62 14.38
CA LEU A 104 2.31 0.02 13.51
C LEU A 104 2.46 0.77 12.20
N LEU A 105 1.36 1.13 11.55
CA LEU A 105 1.37 1.90 10.31
C LEU A 105 2.01 3.28 10.50
N ARG A 106 1.70 3.97 11.60
CA ARG A 106 2.32 5.27 11.93
C ARG A 106 3.83 5.13 12.18
N ALA A 107 4.26 4.10 12.91
CA ALA A 107 5.67 3.84 13.15
C ALA A 107 6.41 3.54 11.83
N ALA A 108 5.85 2.66 11.00
CA ALA A 108 6.40 2.35 9.69
C ALA A 108 6.49 3.58 8.79
N ALA A 109 5.42 4.39 8.71
CA ALA A 109 5.42 5.65 7.97
C ALA A 109 6.54 6.58 8.44
N GLN A 110 6.72 6.75 9.76
CA GLN A 110 7.76 7.60 10.32
C GLN A 110 9.19 7.09 10.00
N GLU A 111 9.40 5.78 10.01
CA GLU A 111 10.68 5.17 9.62
C GLU A 111 10.96 5.34 8.12
N LEU A 112 9.96 5.11 7.27
CA LEU A 112 10.06 5.23 5.81
C LEU A 112 10.45 6.64 5.34
N ARG A 113 10.00 7.68 6.04
CA ARG A 113 10.44 9.06 5.77
C ARG A 113 11.95 9.24 5.87
N GLY A 114 12.61 8.49 6.76
CA GLY A 114 14.07 8.46 6.88
C GLY A 114 14.78 7.96 5.62
N TYR A 115 14.07 7.22 4.78
CA TYR A 115 14.52 6.70 3.48
C TYR A 115 14.03 7.54 2.29
N GLY A 116 13.30 8.64 2.51
CA GLY A 116 12.66 9.44 1.46
C GLY A 116 11.45 8.74 0.83
N LEU A 117 10.80 7.85 1.58
CA LEU A 117 9.65 7.06 1.16
C LEU A 117 8.39 7.44 1.94
N ALA A 118 7.24 7.30 1.29
CA ALA A 118 5.92 7.52 1.87
C ALA A 118 5.11 6.22 1.88
N LEU A 119 4.37 5.99 2.96
CA LEU A 119 3.46 4.87 3.12
C LEU A 119 2.03 5.31 2.78
N TRP A 120 1.41 4.62 1.83
CA TRP A 120 0.07 4.93 1.35
C TRP A 120 -0.90 3.79 1.60
N ARG A 121 -2.11 4.12 2.01
CA ARG A 121 -3.23 3.19 2.12
C ARG A 121 -4.25 3.40 1.01
N TRP A 122 -4.78 2.29 0.50
CA TRP A 122 -5.96 2.29 -0.34
C TRP A 122 -7.21 2.05 0.52
N GLN A 123 -8.10 3.03 0.57
CA GLN A 123 -9.42 2.91 1.16
C GLN A 123 -10.37 2.22 0.17
N GLY A 124 -10.25 0.90 0.12
CA GLY A 124 -11.18 0.01 -0.59
C GLY A 124 -12.55 -0.07 0.09
N ASP A 125 -13.44 -0.88 -0.47
CA ASP A 125 -14.80 -1.04 0.05
C ASP A 125 -14.91 -2.06 1.18
N ASN A 126 -13.88 -2.90 1.38
CA ASN A 126 -13.81 -3.81 2.51
C ASN A 126 -13.11 -3.12 3.70
N PRO A 127 -13.83 -2.79 4.79
CA PRO A 127 -13.26 -2.13 5.96
C PRO A 127 -12.36 -3.04 6.79
N GLU A 128 -12.44 -4.37 6.63
CA GLU A 128 -11.65 -5.35 7.38
C GLU A 128 -10.23 -5.48 6.83
N LEU A 129 -9.97 -4.99 5.61
CA LEU A 129 -8.68 -5.11 4.96
C LEU A 129 -7.86 -3.81 5.07
N CYS A 130 -6.59 -3.99 5.42
CA CYS A 130 -5.54 -3.00 5.30
C CYS A 130 -4.76 -3.27 4.01
N LEU A 131 -4.95 -2.42 3.00
CA LEU A 131 -4.21 -2.48 1.74
C LEU A 131 -3.41 -1.21 1.54
N GLY A 132 -2.21 -1.35 0.99
CA GLY A 132 -1.37 -0.19 0.71
C GLY A 132 -0.09 -0.56 -0.01
N PHE A 133 0.75 0.45 -0.18
CA PHE A 133 2.02 0.35 -0.87
C PHE A 133 2.95 1.48 -0.43
N ILE A 134 4.19 1.42 -0.89
CA ILE A 134 5.23 2.42 -0.64
C ILE A 134 5.58 3.09 -1.97
N CYS A 135 5.83 4.40 -1.95
CA CYS A 135 6.40 5.13 -3.08
C CYS A 135 7.41 6.18 -2.58
N ARG A 136 8.11 6.85 -3.48
CA ARG A 136 8.96 7.99 -3.11
C ARG A 136 8.11 9.17 -2.67
N GLU A 137 8.59 9.93 -1.68
CA GLU A 137 7.88 11.15 -1.23
C GLU A 137 7.71 12.18 -2.35
N GLU A 138 8.71 12.32 -3.23
CA GLU A 138 8.70 13.26 -4.36
C GLU A 138 7.63 12.94 -5.42
N ASP A 139 7.14 11.70 -5.45
CA ASP A 139 6.16 11.23 -6.44
C ASP A 139 4.69 11.48 -6.02
N THR A 140 4.46 12.15 -4.88
CA THR A 140 3.13 12.36 -4.28
C THR A 140 2.11 12.97 -5.25
N ASP A 141 2.50 14.02 -5.99
CA ASP A 141 1.61 14.68 -6.97
C ASP A 141 1.23 13.74 -8.13
N LEU A 142 2.19 12.93 -8.58
CA LEU A 142 1.99 11.95 -9.65
C LEU A 142 1.08 10.81 -9.16
N LEU A 143 1.29 10.36 -7.92
CA LEU A 143 0.48 9.33 -7.29
C LEU A 143 -0.98 9.78 -7.17
N GLN A 144 -1.22 11.00 -6.71
CA GLN A 144 -2.58 11.56 -6.60
C GLN A 144 -3.27 11.69 -7.95
N ALA A 145 -2.52 12.07 -9.00
CA ALA A 145 -3.06 12.10 -10.36
C ALA A 145 -3.46 10.70 -10.86
N CYS A 146 -2.66 9.66 -10.55
CA CYS A 146 -3.02 8.27 -10.84
C CYS A 146 -4.25 7.82 -10.04
N ALA A 147 -4.32 8.16 -8.75
CA ALA A 147 -5.46 7.85 -7.90
C ALA A 147 -6.77 8.39 -8.48
N ALA A 148 -6.76 9.65 -8.91
CA ALA A 148 -7.92 10.28 -9.54
C ALA A 148 -8.33 9.58 -10.84
N ALA A 149 -7.35 9.20 -11.69
CA ALA A 149 -7.62 8.48 -12.93
C ALA A 149 -8.21 7.08 -12.70
N LEU A 150 -7.82 6.42 -11.60
CA LEU A 150 -8.31 5.10 -11.19
C LEU A 150 -9.57 5.17 -10.33
N ALA A 151 -10.09 6.36 -10.03
CA ALA A 151 -11.14 6.59 -9.03
C ALA A 151 -10.84 5.95 -7.66
N ALA A 152 -9.55 5.88 -7.30
CA ALA A 152 -9.06 5.27 -6.08
C ALA A 152 -8.98 6.29 -4.93
N ARG A 153 -9.41 5.88 -3.74
CA ARG A 153 -9.25 6.65 -2.51
C ARG A 153 -7.93 6.27 -1.84
N LEU A 154 -6.89 7.07 -2.04
CA LEU A 154 -5.59 6.87 -1.40
C LEU A 154 -5.37 7.86 -0.25
N ARG A 155 -4.76 7.40 0.83
CA ARG A 155 -4.37 8.23 1.98
C ARG A 155 -2.89 8.04 2.32
N ASP A 156 -2.19 9.14 2.51
CA ASP A 156 -0.87 9.11 3.15
C ASP A 156 -1.10 8.76 4.63
N VAL A 157 -0.48 7.68 5.08
CA VAL A 157 -0.61 7.21 6.46
C VAL A 157 -0.12 8.25 7.46
N ALA A 158 0.87 9.05 7.09
CA ALA A 158 1.44 10.06 7.96
C ALA A 158 0.57 11.33 8.08
N GLU A 159 -0.39 11.52 7.17
CA GLU A 159 -1.39 12.59 7.21
C GLU A 159 -2.78 12.07 7.62
N GLU A 160 -2.94 10.76 7.78
CA GLU A 160 -4.21 10.15 8.15
C GLU A 160 -4.54 10.47 9.62
N ASP A 161 -5.65 11.17 9.80
CA ASP A 161 -6.21 11.44 11.13
C ASP A 161 -6.96 10.20 11.59
N TRP A 162 -6.26 9.34 12.31
CA TRP A 162 -6.89 8.17 12.92
C TRP A 162 -7.67 8.63 14.13
N PRO A 163 -8.94 8.23 14.28
CA PRO A 163 -9.65 8.47 15.51
C PRO A 163 -8.82 7.87 16.65
N ASP A 164 -8.40 8.72 17.58
CA ASP A 164 -8.06 8.25 18.92
C ASP A 164 -9.38 7.72 19.48
N ASP A 165 -9.68 6.44 19.24
CA ASP A 165 -10.66 5.73 20.03
C ASP A 165 -10.07 5.69 21.43
N GLY A 166 -10.36 6.74 22.18
CA GLY A 166 -9.90 6.95 23.53
C GLY A 166 -10.19 5.69 24.30
N PHE A 167 -9.15 5.20 25.00
CA PHE A 167 -9.29 4.24 26.08
C PHE A 167 -10.56 4.58 26.87
N VAL A 168 -11.62 3.78 26.69
CA VAL A 168 -12.71 3.75 27.64
C VAL A 168 -12.13 2.97 28.81
N ASP A 169 -11.52 3.69 29.75
CA ASP A 169 -11.21 3.18 31.09
C ASP A 169 -12.47 2.45 31.59
N SER A 170 -12.41 1.12 31.61
CA SER A 170 -13.44 0.23 32.16
C SER A 170 -12.91 -0.44 33.41
#